data_AF-A0A9Q3CVZ2-F1
#
_entry.id   AF-A0A9Q3CVZ2-F1
#
_cell.length_a   1.000
_cell.length_b   1.000
_cell.length_c   1.000
_cell.angle_alpha   90.00
_cell.angle_beta   90.00
_cell.angle_gamma   90.00
#
_symmetry.space_group_name_H-M   'P 1'
#
loop_
_entity.id
_entity.type
_entity.pdbx_description
1 polymer ?
#
loop_
_entity_poly.entity_id
_entity_poly.type
_entity_poly.pdbx_seq_one_letter_code
_entity_poly.pdbx_strand_id
1 'polypeptide(L)'
;MDWVTGLVPGGKENFNACLSIVDTFSKIMRCLPHHKEDTAMDTALLFWKNIISTCGVPKIIISDRDPNFTSEFWTNLYDILGTKISFSTAYHPQTDGLAERMSHKMEDIVRSFCAYGMEYKDHEGYTHGCVTLLPAVPLAYDTSQQSTTGKTPSMVEKGWNPLLPVDNLKKNILTIHPTA
;
A
#
# COMPACT_ATOMS: atom_id res chain seq x y z
N MET A 1 3.18 8.27 2.62
CA MET A 1 3.89 6.97 2.70
C MET A 1 4.14 6.71 4.15
N ASP A 2 4.04 5.45 4.57
CA ASP A 2 4.07 5.09 5.98
C ASP A 2 4.38 3.61 6.16
N TRP A 3 4.94 3.26 7.31
CA TRP A 3 5.32 1.91 7.66
C TRP A 3 4.21 1.18 8.38
N VAL A 4 3.79 0.05 7.82
CA VAL A 4 2.99 -0.92 8.57
C VAL A 4 3.94 -1.94 9.16
N THR A 5 4.20 -1.84 10.46
CA THR A 5 5.12 -2.73 11.19
C THR A 5 4.37 -3.73 12.08
N GLY A 6 5.09 -4.72 12.61
CA GLY A 6 4.53 -5.74 13.49
C GLY A 6 3.66 -6.75 12.76
N LEU A 7 3.88 -6.92 11.45
CA LEU A 7 3.25 -7.97 10.67
C LEU A 7 3.88 -9.31 11.07
N VAL A 8 3.08 -10.36 11.13
CA VAL A 8 3.64 -11.69 11.40
C VAL A 8 4.53 -12.09 10.22
N PRO A 9 5.79 -12.49 10.49
CA PRO A 9 6.74 -12.81 9.44
C PRO A 9 6.18 -13.85 8.47
N GLY A 10 6.33 -13.61 7.17
CA GLY A 10 5.72 -14.47 6.15
C GLY A 10 6.48 -14.49 4.82
N GLY A 11 6.27 -15.57 4.06
CA GLY A 11 6.95 -15.83 2.79
C GLY A 11 8.39 -16.34 2.98
N LYS A 12 9.07 -16.65 1.88
CA LYS A 12 10.45 -17.17 1.89
C LYS A 12 11.45 -16.20 2.53
N GLU A 13 11.24 -14.91 2.32
CA GLU A 13 12.11 -13.83 2.82
C GLU A 13 11.75 -13.38 4.25
N ASN A 14 10.68 -13.92 4.83
CA ASN A 14 10.27 -13.67 6.21
C ASN A 14 10.05 -12.17 6.55
N PHE A 15 9.46 -11.41 5.63
CA PHE A 15 9.18 -9.97 5.82
C PHE A 15 8.24 -9.75 7.01
N ASN A 16 8.51 -8.73 7.83
CA ASN A 16 7.78 -8.42 9.07
C ASN A 16 7.15 -7.00 9.07
N ALA A 17 7.29 -6.28 7.95
CA ALA A 17 6.73 -4.96 7.73
C ALA A 17 6.34 -4.76 6.26
N CYS A 18 5.63 -3.68 5.96
CA CYS A 18 5.48 -3.22 4.58
C CYS A 18 5.46 -1.69 4.50
N LEU A 19 6.02 -1.18 3.41
CA LEU A 19 5.92 0.22 3.04
C LEU A 19 4.59 0.45 2.31
N SER A 20 3.71 1.22 2.93
CA SER A 20 2.45 1.63 2.33
C SER A 20 2.61 2.99 1.63
N ILE A 21 2.18 3.06 0.37
CA ILE A 21 2.28 4.25 -0.46
C ILE A 21 0.94 4.44 -1.15
N VAL A 22 0.44 5.67 -1.11
CA VAL A 22 -0.78 6.07 -1.81
C VAL A 22 -0.48 7.28 -2.66
N ASP A 23 -0.83 7.23 -3.95
CA ASP A 23 -0.78 8.42 -4.78
C ASP A 23 -1.92 9.38 -4.41
N THR A 24 -1.59 10.65 -4.18
CA THR A 24 -2.58 11.61 -3.73
C THR A 24 -3.57 12.02 -4.81
N PHE A 25 -3.27 11.79 -6.10
CA PHE A 25 -4.15 12.12 -7.21
C PHE A 25 -5.04 10.94 -7.61
N SER A 26 -4.46 9.84 -8.08
CA SER A 26 -5.17 8.64 -8.53
C SER A 26 -5.78 7.86 -7.38
N LYS A 27 -5.25 8.04 -6.16
CA LYS A 27 -5.54 7.23 -4.98
C LYS A 27 -5.08 5.79 -5.15
N ILE A 28 -4.14 5.49 -6.04
CA ILE A 28 -3.64 4.12 -6.15
C ILE A 28 -2.84 3.76 -4.93
N MET A 29 -2.97 2.52 -4.46
CA MET A 29 -2.22 1.99 -3.34
C MET A 29 -1.09 1.10 -3.83
N ARG A 30 0.01 1.10 -3.08
CA ARG A 30 1.10 0.14 -3.19
C ARG A 30 1.47 -0.32 -1.78
N CYS A 31 1.63 -1.62 -1.61
CA CYS A 31 2.16 -2.24 -0.40
C CYS A 31 3.41 -2.99 -0.79
N LEU A 32 4.58 -2.52 -0.32
CA LEU A 32 5.86 -3.12 -0.65
C LEU A 32 6.38 -3.86 0.58
N PRO A 33 6.46 -5.20 0.57
CA PRO A 33 7.01 -5.97 1.69
C PRO A 33 8.43 -5.53 2.03
N HIS A 34 8.74 -5.46 3.33
CA HIS A 34 10.03 -5.00 3.85
C HIS A 34 10.32 -5.63 5.22
N HIS A 35 11.56 -5.52 5.68
CA HIS A 35 11.90 -5.79 7.07
C HIS A 35 11.91 -4.48 7.86
N LYS A 36 11.48 -4.52 9.12
CA LYS A 36 11.53 -3.37 10.03
C LYS A 36 12.97 -2.91 10.26
N GLU A 37 13.91 -3.85 10.18
CA GLU A 37 15.33 -3.66 10.39
C GLU A 37 16.06 -3.11 9.15
N ASP A 38 15.38 -3.01 8.02
CA ASP A 38 15.96 -2.52 6.78
C ASP A 38 16.36 -1.05 6.89
N THR A 39 17.45 -0.71 6.19
CA THR A 39 18.04 0.62 6.24
C THR A 39 17.33 1.59 5.31
N ALA A 40 17.59 2.89 5.50
CA ALA A 40 17.15 3.92 4.55
C ALA A 40 17.61 3.65 3.09
N MET A 41 18.77 3.00 2.91
CA MET A 41 19.26 2.61 1.59
C MET A 41 18.42 1.49 0.96
N ASP A 42 18.07 0.47 1.74
CA ASP A 42 17.20 -0.62 1.30
C ASP A 42 15.81 -0.09 0.93
N THR A 43 15.26 0.81 1.76
CA THR A 43 14.01 1.50 1.46
C THR A 43 14.10 2.32 0.16
N ALA A 44 15.21 3.03 -0.07
CA ALA A 44 15.38 3.82 -1.29
C ALA A 44 15.46 2.96 -2.55
N LEU A 45 16.15 1.82 -2.47
CA LEU A 45 16.19 0.84 -3.57
C LEU A 45 14.82 0.23 -3.84
N LEU A 46 14.08 -0.10 -2.78
CA LEU A 46 12.70 -0.60 -2.88
C LEU A 46 11.78 0.43 -3.54
N PHE A 47 11.89 1.71 -3.14
CA PHE A 47 11.11 2.81 -3.71
C PHE A 47 11.49 3.07 -5.18
N TRP A 48 12.79 3.10 -5.50
CA TRP A 48 13.27 3.26 -6.86
C TRP A 48 12.71 2.18 -7.78
N LYS A 49 12.86 0.91 -7.36
CA LYS A 49 12.45 -0.26 -8.14
C LYS A 49 10.96 -0.29 -8.41
N ASN A 50 10.11 0.09 -7.45
CA ASN A 50 8.67 -0.13 -7.56
C ASN A 50 7.87 1.13 -7.91
N ILE A 51 8.38 2.32 -7.56
CA ILE A 51 7.66 3.59 -7.73
C ILE A 51 8.32 4.43 -8.82
N ILE A 52 9.62 4.75 -8.69
CA ILE A 52 10.28 5.64 -9.66
C ILE A 52 10.34 5.00 -11.05
N SER A 53 10.63 3.70 -11.12
CA SER A 53 10.71 2.97 -12.40
C SER A 53 9.35 2.88 -13.13
N THR A 54 8.23 2.99 -12.41
CA THR A 54 6.87 2.78 -12.95
C THR A 54 6.13 4.09 -13.18
N CYS A 55 6.28 5.05 -12.26
CA CYS A 55 5.54 6.31 -12.24
C CYS A 55 6.43 7.54 -12.51
N GLY A 56 7.75 7.39 -12.46
CA GLY A 56 8.71 8.50 -12.48
C GLY A 56 8.96 9.12 -11.11
N VAL A 57 9.78 10.17 -11.08
CA VAL A 57 10.19 10.85 -9.85
C VAL A 57 9.01 11.68 -9.29
N PRO A 58 8.58 11.47 -8.03
CA PRO A 58 7.51 12.24 -7.44
C PRO A 58 7.95 13.68 -7.16
N LYS A 59 7.01 14.64 -7.30
CA LYS A 59 7.29 16.04 -6.94
C LYS A 59 7.35 16.26 -5.43
N ILE A 60 6.47 15.58 -4.70
CA ILE A 60 6.34 15.71 -3.25
C ILE A 60 6.14 14.32 -2.66
N ILE A 61 6.88 14.03 -1.59
CA ILE A 61 6.66 12.86 -0.75
C ILE A 61 6.16 13.35 0.60
N ILE A 62 5.01 12.86 1.03
CA ILE A 62 4.46 13.10 2.37
C ILE A 62 4.67 11.83 3.19
N SER A 63 5.38 11.91 4.31
CA SER A 63 5.63 10.79 5.22
C SER A 63 5.57 11.21 6.67
N ASP A 64 5.50 10.25 7.57
CA ASP A 64 5.76 10.48 8.98
C ASP A 64 7.26 10.75 9.23
N ARG A 65 7.61 10.96 10.51
CA ARG A 65 8.99 11.24 10.93
C ARG A 65 9.79 9.99 11.27
N ASP A 66 9.52 8.87 10.59
CA ASP A 66 10.30 7.66 10.78
C ASP A 66 11.81 7.92 10.50
N PRO A 67 12.75 7.34 11.28
CA PRO A 67 14.18 7.50 11.09
C PRO A 67 14.67 7.19 9.68
N ASN A 68 14.06 6.21 8.99
CA ASN A 68 14.44 5.87 7.63
C ASN A 68 14.13 7.01 6.64
N PHE A 69 13.03 7.74 6.85
CA PHE A 69 12.62 8.87 6.01
C PHE A 69 13.24 10.20 6.43
N THR A 70 13.74 10.30 7.66
CA THR A 70 14.41 11.51 8.18
C THR A 70 15.94 11.42 8.12
N SER A 71 16.48 10.30 7.64
CA SER A 71 17.93 10.12 7.48
C SER A 71 18.53 11.15 6.51
N GLU A 72 19.79 11.52 6.73
CA GLU A 72 20.55 12.40 5.84
C GLU A 72 20.64 11.81 4.43
N PHE A 73 20.84 10.49 4.33
CA PHE A 73 20.84 9.78 3.05
C PHE A 73 19.52 9.97 2.29
N TRP A 74 18.37 9.73 2.94
CA TRP A 74 17.07 9.87 2.30
C TRP A 74 16.82 11.31 1.87
N THR A 75 17.12 12.27 2.74
CA THR A 75 16.93 13.70 2.46
C THR A 75 17.77 14.16 1.27
N ASN A 76 19.07 13.82 1.24
CA ASN A 76 19.99 14.18 0.17
C ASN A 76 19.63 13.49 -1.15
N LEU A 77 19.21 12.22 -1.11
CA LEU A 77 18.79 11.48 -2.31
C LEU A 77 17.65 12.21 -3.02
N TYR A 78 16.60 12.58 -2.29
CA TYR A 78 15.43 13.22 -2.89
C TYR A 78 15.66 14.69 -3.24
N ASP A 79 16.57 15.39 -2.55
CA ASP A 79 17.03 16.72 -2.99
C ASP A 79 17.70 16.66 -4.36
N ILE A 80 18.60 15.68 -4.58
CA ILE A 80 19.23 15.45 -5.90
C ILE A 80 18.19 15.09 -6.97
N LEU A 81 17.17 14.32 -6.62
CA LEU A 81 16.08 13.95 -7.53
C LEU A 81 15.08 15.11 -7.77
N GLY A 82 15.20 16.23 -7.06
CA GLY A 82 14.27 17.36 -7.17
C GLY A 82 12.90 17.08 -6.54
N THR A 83 12.84 16.14 -5.60
CA THR A 83 11.63 15.77 -4.84
C THR A 83 11.60 16.51 -3.51
N LYS A 84 10.50 17.22 -3.22
CA LYS A 84 10.28 17.83 -1.92
C LYS A 84 9.78 16.79 -0.91
N ILE A 85 10.49 16.60 0.19
CA ILE A 85 9.99 15.80 1.32
C ILE A 85 9.21 16.71 2.27
N SER A 86 8.01 16.26 2.66
CA SER A 86 7.14 16.92 3.64
C SER A 86 6.82 15.93 4.74
N PHE A 87 7.34 16.18 5.94
CA PHE A 87 7.01 15.36 7.09
C PHE A 87 5.68 15.82 7.70
N SER A 88 4.74 14.91 7.89
CA SER A 88 3.50 15.23 8.61
C SER A 88 3.85 15.70 10.02
N THR A 89 3.15 16.76 10.45
CA THR A 89 3.26 17.27 11.81
C THR A 89 1.88 17.25 12.45
N ALA A 90 1.82 16.97 13.75
CA ALA A 90 0.58 16.98 14.53
C ALA A 90 -0.19 18.34 14.51
N TYR A 91 0.32 19.37 13.82
CA TYR A 91 -0.15 20.76 13.87
C TYR A 91 -0.45 21.42 12.50
N HIS A 92 -0.43 20.70 11.36
CA HIS A 92 -0.83 21.25 10.03
C HIS A 92 -2.10 20.59 9.43
N PRO A 93 -3.29 20.82 10.03
CA PRO A 93 -4.50 20.03 9.79
C PRO A 93 -5.10 20.10 8.37
N GLN A 94 -4.79 21.13 7.57
CA GLN A 94 -5.43 21.30 6.25
C GLN A 94 -4.88 20.35 5.18
N THR A 95 -3.58 20.04 5.21
CA THR A 95 -2.95 19.15 4.20
C THR A 95 -2.50 17.85 4.84
N ASP A 96 -1.93 17.90 6.05
CA ASP A 96 -1.49 16.70 6.77
C ASP A 96 -2.69 15.85 7.19
N GLY A 97 -3.79 16.46 7.64
CA GLY A 97 -4.95 15.69 8.12
C GLY A 97 -5.61 14.79 7.07
N LEU A 98 -5.53 15.12 5.76
CA LEU A 98 -6.02 14.23 4.71
C LEU A 98 -5.04 13.10 4.41
N ALA A 99 -3.73 13.42 4.37
CA ALA A 99 -2.68 12.44 4.14
C ALA A 99 -2.60 11.44 5.32
N GLU A 100 -2.67 11.92 6.56
CA GLU A 100 -2.71 11.14 7.79
C GLU A 100 -3.93 10.21 7.84
N ARG A 101 -5.13 10.73 7.59
CA ARG A 101 -6.35 9.89 7.53
C ARG A 101 -6.23 8.81 6.45
N MET A 102 -5.62 9.13 5.31
CA MET A 102 -5.41 8.15 4.26
C MET A 102 -4.39 7.09 4.70
N SER A 103 -3.31 7.50 5.34
CA SER A 103 -2.27 6.61 5.87
C SER A 103 -2.85 5.61 6.87
N HIS A 104 -3.54 6.11 7.89
CA HIS A 104 -4.18 5.26 8.91
C HIS A 104 -5.22 4.31 8.31
N LYS A 105 -6.03 4.79 7.37
CA LYS A 105 -6.99 3.91 6.67
C LYS A 105 -6.27 2.76 5.96
N MET A 106 -5.12 3.00 5.34
CA MET A 106 -4.38 1.95 4.64
C MET A 106 -3.72 0.98 5.61
N GLU A 107 -3.16 1.50 6.70
CA GLU A 107 -2.62 0.71 7.79
C GLU A 107 -3.69 -0.24 8.36
N ASP A 108 -4.92 0.25 8.60
CA ASP A 108 -6.06 -0.55 9.07
C ASP A 108 -6.47 -1.61 8.05
N ILE A 109 -6.50 -1.30 6.75
CA ILE A 109 -6.81 -2.25 5.70
C ILE A 109 -5.77 -3.37 5.67
N VAL A 110 -4.48 -3.02 5.67
CA VAL A 110 -3.38 -4.00 5.64
C VAL A 110 -3.45 -4.89 6.87
N ARG A 111 -3.60 -4.32 8.08
CA ARG A 111 -3.70 -5.10 9.32
C ARG A 111 -4.91 -6.02 9.33
N SER A 112 -6.08 -5.53 8.90
CA SER A 112 -7.30 -6.33 8.85
C SER A 112 -7.17 -7.50 7.88
N PHE A 113 -6.58 -7.26 6.71
CA PHE A 113 -6.36 -8.31 5.71
C PHE A 113 -5.34 -9.35 6.19
N CYS A 114 -4.28 -8.88 6.85
CA CYS A 114 -3.29 -9.76 7.46
C CYS A 114 -3.90 -10.60 8.58
N ALA A 115 -4.68 -10.01 9.49
CA ALA A 115 -5.37 -10.74 10.55
C ALA A 115 -6.27 -11.85 10.00
N TYR A 116 -7.03 -11.57 8.93
CA TYR A 116 -7.86 -12.57 8.24
C TYR A 116 -7.03 -13.74 7.69
N GLY A 117 -5.88 -13.48 7.08
CA GLY A 117 -4.96 -14.52 6.60
C GLY A 117 -4.48 -15.45 7.71
N MET A 118 -4.32 -14.92 8.93
CA MET A 118 -3.84 -15.67 10.09
C MET A 118 -4.90 -16.62 10.69
N GLU A 119 -6.17 -16.49 10.31
CA GLU A 119 -7.24 -17.40 10.75
C GLU A 119 -7.13 -18.78 10.07
N TYR A 120 -6.51 -18.84 8.90
CA TYR A 120 -6.28 -20.07 8.15
C TYR A 120 -4.97 -20.71 8.60
N LYS A 121 -5.06 -21.53 9.66
CA LYS A 121 -3.97 -22.38 10.15
C LYS A 121 -4.16 -23.81 9.66
N ASP A 122 -3.12 -24.41 9.12
CA ASP A 122 -3.02 -25.84 8.90
C ASP A 122 -2.06 -26.49 9.92
N HIS A 123 -1.82 -27.78 9.77
CA HIS A 123 -0.95 -28.54 10.69
C HIS A 123 0.53 -28.13 10.61
N GLU A 124 0.95 -27.36 9.60
CA GLU A 124 2.32 -26.90 9.38
C GLU A 124 2.52 -25.41 9.78
N GLY A 125 1.44 -24.68 10.06
CA GLY A 125 1.49 -23.30 10.52
C GLY A 125 0.36 -22.44 9.94
N TYR A 126 0.65 -21.16 9.66
CA TYR A 126 -0.27 -20.31 8.92
C TYR A 126 -0.21 -20.66 7.44
N THR A 127 -1.34 -21.06 6.86
CA THR A 127 -1.43 -21.50 5.45
C THR A 127 -1.07 -20.35 4.50
N HIS A 128 -1.29 -19.11 4.92
CA HIS A 128 -0.88 -17.90 4.21
C HIS A 128 -0.28 -16.88 5.19
N GLY A 129 1.02 -16.61 5.09
CA GLY A 129 1.61 -15.47 5.79
C GLY A 129 1.00 -14.15 5.31
N CYS A 130 0.84 -13.19 6.22
CA CYS A 130 0.34 -11.83 5.93
C CYS A 130 0.98 -11.22 4.67
N VAL A 131 2.28 -11.44 4.49
CA VAL A 131 3.07 -10.99 3.34
C VAL A 131 2.63 -11.59 2.01
N THR A 132 2.25 -12.87 1.99
CA THR A 132 1.77 -13.56 0.78
C THR A 132 0.46 -12.94 0.27
N LEU A 133 -0.31 -12.35 1.18
CA LEU A 133 -1.60 -11.74 0.91
C LEU A 133 -1.50 -10.24 0.58
N LEU A 134 -0.36 -9.60 0.84
CA LEU A 134 -0.15 -8.17 0.55
C LEU A 134 -0.49 -7.77 -0.90
N PRO A 135 -0.17 -8.55 -1.96
CA PRO A 135 -0.54 -8.17 -3.33
C PRO A 135 -2.05 -8.07 -3.57
N ALA A 136 -2.87 -8.80 -2.81
CA ALA A 136 -4.33 -8.74 -2.95
C ALA A 136 -4.92 -7.45 -2.37
N VAL A 137 -4.24 -6.81 -1.40
CA VAL A 137 -4.72 -5.58 -0.76
C VAL A 137 -4.81 -4.42 -1.75
N PRO A 138 -3.74 -4.01 -2.47
CA PRO A 138 -3.84 -2.99 -3.51
C PRO A 138 -4.84 -3.37 -4.59
N LEU A 139 -4.92 -4.64 -5.01
CA LEU A 139 -5.87 -5.05 -6.05
C LEU A 139 -7.33 -4.80 -5.64
N ALA A 140 -7.71 -5.18 -4.41
CA ALA A 140 -9.06 -4.94 -3.89
C ALA A 140 -9.34 -3.44 -3.68
N TYR A 141 -8.36 -2.70 -3.17
CA TYR A 141 -8.49 -1.27 -2.94
C TYR A 141 -8.57 -0.46 -4.25
N ASP A 142 -7.70 -0.76 -5.21
CA ASP A 142 -7.56 -0.04 -6.48
C ASP A 142 -8.73 -0.30 -7.45
N THR A 143 -9.57 -1.30 -7.16
CA THR A 143 -10.81 -1.60 -7.88
C THR A 143 -12.06 -1.13 -7.13
N SER A 144 -11.91 -0.54 -5.94
CA SER A 144 -13.00 0.04 -5.16
C SER A 144 -13.14 1.53 -5.44
N GLN A 145 -14.38 2.01 -5.56
CA GLN A 145 -14.64 3.43 -5.86
C GLN A 145 -14.21 4.33 -4.70
N GLN A 146 -13.46 5.39 -5.00
CA GLN A 146 -13.07 6.39 -4.00
C GLN A 146 -14.02 7.58 -4.03
N SER A 147 -14.46 8.03 -2.86
CA SER A 147 -15.37 9.18 -2.74
C SER A 147 -14.77 10.49 -3.28
N THR A 148 -13.45 10.63 -3.21
CA THR A 148 -12.74 11.85 -3.65
C THR A 148 -12.65 11.99 -5.17
N THR A 149 -12.59 10.89 -5.92
CA THR A 149 -12.45 10.90 -7.38
C THR A 149 -13.74 10.47 -8.10
N GLY A 150 -14.68 9.85 -7.39
CA GLY A 150 -15.88 9.22 -7.98
C GLY A 150 -15.56 8.03 -8.89
N LYS A 151 -14.30 7.59 -8.96
CA LYS A 151 -13.80 6.50 -9.80
C LYS A 151 -12.96 5.54 -8.96
N THR A 152 -12.65 4.38 -9.53
CA THR A 152 -11.68 3.45 -8.95
C THR A 152 -10.26 3.97 -9.22
N PRO A 153 -9.29 3.76 -8.31
CA PRO A 153 -7.91 4.19 -8.54
C PRO A 153 -7.28 3.63 -9.82
N SER A 154 -7.55 2.36 -10.15
CA SER A 154 -7.09 1.74 -11.40
C SER A 154 -7.63 2.46 -12.63
N MET A 155 -8.89 2.90 -12.61
CA MET A 155 -9.47 3.65 -13.72
C MET A 155 -8.83 5.04 -13.87
N VAL A 156 -8.46 5.70 -12.76
CA VAL A 156 -7.83 7.02 -12.81
C VAL A 156 -6.38 6.94 -13.30
N GLU A 157 -5.62 5.94 -12.84
CA GLU A 157 -4.21 5.80 -13.18
C GLU A 157 -3.95 5.10 -14.51
N LYS A 158 -4.63 3.96 -14.73
CA LYS A 158 -4.38 3.06 -15.86
C LYS A 158 -5.41 3.22 -16.97
N GLY A 159 -6.58 3.80 -16.68
CA GLY A 159 -7.69 3.91 -17.62
C GLY A 159 -8.57 2.66 -17.74
N TRP A 160 -8.35 1.64 -16.92
CA TRP A 160 -9.14 0.40 -16.90
C TRP A 160 -9.11 -0.26 -15.51
N ASN A 161 -10.09 -1.13 -15.25
CA ASN A 161 -10.12 -1.96 -14.04
C ASN A 161 -9.64 -3.37 -14.38
N PRO A 162 -8.71 -3.95 -13.59
CA PRO A 162 -8.35 -5.35 -13.74
C PRO A 162 -9.50 -6.28 -13.41
N LEU A 163 -9.57 -7.41 -14.11
CA LEU A 163 -10.48 -8.50 -13.80
C LEU A 163 -10.08 -9.12 -12.47
N LEU A 164 -11.03 -9.19 -11.53
CA LEU A 164 -10.83 -9.82 -10.24
C LEU A 164 -11.15 -11.33 -10.33
N PRO A 165 -10.56 -12.17 -9.45
CA PRO A 165 -10.92 -13.59 -9.38
C PRO A 165 -12.43 -13.82 -9.21
N VAL A 166 -13.10 -12.97 -8.41
CA VAL A 166 -14.55 -13.04 -8.18
C VAL A 166 -15.38 -12.80 -9.46
N ASP A 167 -14.88 -12.00 -10.40
CA ASP A 167 -15.60 -11.72 -11.64
C ASP A 167 -15.70 -12.97 -12.51
N ASN A 168 -14.67 -13.83 -12.48
CA ASN A 168 -14.69 -15.10 -13.19
C ASN A 168 -15.54 -16.16 -12.48
N LEU A 169 -15.58 -16.15 -11.14
CA LEU A 169 -16.46 -17.05 -10.38
C LEU A 169 -17.94 -16.71 -10.60
N LYS A 170 -18.28 -15.41 -10.64
CA LYS A 170 -19.66 -14.94 -10.86
C LYS A 170 -20.18 -15.18 -12.27
N LYS A 171 -19.32 -15.28 -13.30
CA LYS A 171 -19.73 -15.62 -14.68
C LYS A 171 -20.45 -16.97 -14.78
N ASN A 172 -20.15 -17.91 -13.87
CA ASN A 172 -20.75 -19.24 -13.85
C ASN A 172 -21.96 -19.35 -12.91
N ILE A 173 -22.34 -18.27 -12.22
CA ILE A 173 -23.53 -18.25 -11.37
C ILE A 173 -24.69 -17.76 -12.23
N LEU A 174 -25.60 -18.67 -12.57
CA LEU A 174 -26.91 -18.34 -13.15
C LEU A 174 -27.53 -17.23 -12.31
N THR A 175 -27.85 -16.10 -12.93
CA THR A 175 -28.59 -15.03 -12.26
C THR A 175 -30.04 -15.50 -12.14
N ILE A 176 -30.31 -16.28 -11.09
CA ILE A 176 -31.68 -16.64 -10.73
C ILE A 176 -32.34 -15.34 -10.27
N HIS A 177 -33.29 -14.85 -11.07
CA HIS A 177 -34.05 -13.66 -10.72
C HIS A 177 -34.69 -13.90 -9.33
N PRO A 178 -34.76 -12.91 -8.42
CA PRO A 178 -35.30 -13.09 -7.07
C PRO A 178 -36.78 -13.53 -6.99
N THR A 179 -37.43 -13.78 -8.12
CA THR A 179 -38.81 -14.28 -8.23
C THR A 179 -38.90 -15.64 -8.92
N ALA A 180 -37.78 -16.33 -9.13
CA ALA A 180 -37.76 -17.70 -9.64
C ALA A 180 -37.69 -18.71 -8.48
#